data_AF-A0A357KQ46-F1
#
_entry.id   AF-A0A357KQ46-F1
#
_cell.length_a   1.000
_cell.length_b   1.000
_cell.length_c   1.000
_cell.angle_alpha   90.00
_cell.angle_beta   90.00
_cell.angle_gamma   90.00
#
_symmetry.space_group_name_H-M   'P 1'
#
loop_
_entity.id
_entity.type
_entity.pdbx_description
1 polymer ?
#
loop_
_entity_poly.entity_id
_entity_poly.type
_entity_poly.pdbx_seq_one_letter_code
_entity_poly.pdbx_strand_id
1 'polypeptide(L)'
;MRTRNLIFAVALTAVSGASFAADFQTLPTNFPTNPQVATDAVTFCFAQEDLDSAIACKITNGMVTGVDAFGNLYALPDGTAAIFPDNSMAPSIVLTQLDTNTQDIIIDGSFVGLPAGLVNVGTLTDYVLRDTRDNKLVFAMRAVLNPTVNGMANQYEINNLFRSGFTDVSAAIGWSRGSDADLRMYNGARTAQKYLSLAPLSYDPDIVRIQSDVNVSEGNASSGYFFIKTDATSYTTEEDAISLFQAGEENQPLNEVFLTGYIPIPLDYIDGDNDGVVDSLDNCTLVSNSSQYDTDNDGYGNACDGDLNNDGFINARDLSIFKLVYLTENADADFNGDGFVNARDLSRLKLMFNTEPGPSANK
;
A
#
# COMPACT_ATOMS: atom_id res chain seq x y z
N MET A 1 6.01 15.50 -15.37
CA MET A 1 6.39 15.60 -13.94
C MET A 1 7.71 14.87 -13.76
N ARG A 2 8.68 15.44 -13.04
CA ARG A 2 9.98 14.78 -12.83
C ARG A 2 9.80 13.67 -11.79
N THR A 3 9.78 12.41 -12.24
CA THR A 3 9.91 11.22 -11.40
C THR A 3 11.22 11.35 -10.61
N ARG A 4 11.12 11.53 -9.29
CA ARG A 4 12.25 11.29 -8.39
C ARG A 4 12.15 9.83 -7.97
N ASN A 5 13.03 8.99 -8.50
CA ASN A 5 13.15 7.63 -8.00
C ASN A 5 13.68 7.69 -6.56
N LEU A 6 12.86 7.37 -5.57
CA LEU A 6 13.40 6.86 -4.31
C LEU A 6 13.85 5.43 -4.60
N ILE A 7 15.15 5.23 -4.81
CA ILE A 7 15.74 3.89 -4.95
C ILE A 7 16.18 3.45 -3.55
N PHE A 8 15.48 2.48 -2.98
CA PHE A 8 15.94 1.78 -1.77
C PHE A 8 16.84 0.61 -2.21
N ALA A 9 18.14 0.66 -1.93
CA ALA A 9 19.10 -0.42 -2.18
C ALA A 9 19.84 -0.79 -0.88
N VAL A 10 19.67 -2.02 -0.39
CA VAL A 10 20.27 -2.48 0.88
C VAL A 10 21.61 -3.17 0.63
N ALA A 11 22.64 -2.78 1.38
CA ALA A 11 23.89 -3.52 1.52
C ALA A 11 24.01 -4.05 2.96
N LEU A 12 24.37 -5.34 3.11
CA LEU A 12 24.75 -5.93 4.39
C LEU A 12 26.28 -5.97 4.47
N THR A 13 26.90 -5.25 5.41
CA THR A 13 28.27 -5.58 5.85
C THR A 13 28.20 -6.15 7.24
N ALA A 14 28.52 -7.44 7.36
CA ALA A 14 28.70 -8.11 8.64
C ALA A 14 29.89 -7.47 9.38
N VAL A 15 29.66 -6.98 10.60
CA VAL A 15 30.73 -6.80 11.57
C VAL A 15 30.48 -7.74 12.72
N SER A 16 31.33 -8.75 12.80
CA SER A 16 31.37 -9.72 13.89
C SER A 16 31.85 -9.04 15.18
N GLY A 17 31.05 -9.18 16.24
CA GLY A 17 31.51 -9.16 17.63
C GLY A 17 31.51 -7.80 18.33
N ALA A 18 30.58 -7.64 19.29
CA ALA A 18 30.86 -6.99 20.57
C ALA A 18 29.75 -7.29 21.58
N SER A 19 30.15 -7.57 22.81
CA SER A 19 29.35 -7.94 23.98
C SER A 19 29.22 -6.74 24.94
N PHE A 20 28.04 -6.61 25.56
CA PHE A 20 27.69 -5.97 26.85
C PHE A 20 28.04 -4.48 27.18
N ALA A 21 27.10 -3.93 27.98
CA ALA A 21 27.25 -3.02 29.13
C ALA A 21 26.82 -1.55 29.00
N ALA A 22 26.25 -1.09 30.11
CA ALA A 22 25.50 0.13 30.32
C ALA A 22 26.34 1.41 30.54
N ASP A 23 25.63 2.53 30.41
CA ASP A 23 25.71 3.75 31.22
C ASP A 23 26.68 4.91 30.89
N PHE A 24 26.11 6.11 31.05
CA PHE A 24 26.63 7.48 31.19
C PHE A 24 27.65 8.14 30.22
N GLN A 25 27.15 9.24 29.64
CA GLN A 25 27.76 10.58 29.48
C GLN A 25 28.96 10.88 28.55
N THR A 26 28.71 11.96 27.78
CA THR A 26 29.63 12.93 27.14
C THR A 26 30.47 12.48 25.95
N LEU A 27 30.25 13.15 24.81
CA LEU A 27 31.27 13.30 23.77
C LEU A 27 31.42 14.77 23.36
N PRO A 28 32.63 15.36 23.48
CA PRO A 28 32.97 16.62 22.85
C PRO A 28 33.61 16.43 21.45
N THR A 29 33.28 17.37 20.57
CA THR A 29 34.04 18.01 19.48
C THR A 29 34.93 17.20 18.52
N ASN A 30 34.61 17.38 17.23
CA ASN A 30 35.45 17.41 16.01
C ASN A 30 35.73 16.10 15.25
N PHE A 31 35.23 16.02 14.00
CA PHE A 31 35.96 15.94 12.70
C PHE A 31 34.99 15.46 11.57
N PRO A 32 35.34 15.53 10.26
CA PRO A 32 35.20 16.67 9.36
C PRO A 32 34.34 16.37 8.11
N THR A 33 34.16 17.40 7.29
CA THR A 33 33.45 17.48 6.01
C THR A 33 33.94 16.52 4.90
N ASN A 34 33.04 15.72 4.32
CA ASN A 34 33.03 15.32 2.90
C ASN A 34 31.60 14.89 2.51
N PRO A 35 31.00 15.30 1.36
CA PRO A 35 29.63 14.94 1.00
C PRO A 35 29.64 13.58 0.30
N GLN A 36 29.32 12.53 1.04
CA GLN A 36 28.89 11.25 0.47
C GLN A 36 27.40 11.12 0.80
N VAL A 37 26.58 11.13 -0.24
CA VAL A 37 25.14 10.89 -0.17
C VAL A 37 24.96 9.46 0.36
N ALA A 38 24.60 9.32 1.64
CA ALA A 38 24.25 8.05 2.24
C ALA A 38 22.82 7.69 1.77
N THR A 39 22.73 6.65 0.94
CA THR A 39 21.46 6.05 0.53
C THR A 39 21.09 4.99 1.57
N ASP A 40 20.28 5.40 2.55
CA ASP A 40 19.77 4.53 3.61
C ASP A 40 18.60 3.67 3.09
N ALA A 41 18.71 2.34 3.18
CA ALA A 41 17.67 1.41 2.75
C ALA A 41 17.19 0.53 3.90
N VAL A 42 15.86 0.39 4.02
CA VAL A 42 15.18 -0.27 5.15
C VAL A 42 14.58 -1.61 4.67
N THR A 43 14.83 -2.68 5.43
CA THR A 43 14.16 -3.98 5.27
C THR A 43 12.82 -3.97 6.00
N PHE A 44 11.74 -4.37 5.33
CA PHE A 44 10.40 -4.48 5.92
C PHE A 44 9.98 -5.94 6.03
N CYS A 45 9.47 -6.32 7.20
CA CYS A 45 8.69 -7.54 7.37
C CYS A 45 7.21 -7.13 7.43
N PHE A 46 6.42 -7.62 6.48
CA PHE A 46 4.97 -7.48 6.52
C PHE A 46 4.40 -8.73 7.21
N ALA A 47 3.61 -8.53 8.26
CA ALA A 47 2.83 -9.62 8.85
C ALA A 47 1.45 -9.67 8.18
N GLN A 48 1.02 -10.86 7.79
CA GLN A 48 -0.35 -11.15 7.35
C GLN A 48 -1.10 -11.69 8.57
N GLU A 49 -2.21 -11.07 8.97
CA GLU A 49 -3.06 -11.59 10.05
C GLU A 49 -4.38 -12.09 9.50
N ASP A 50 -4.42 -13.39 9.25
CA ASP A 50 -5.61 -14.19 9.50
C ASP A 50 -5.30 -15.03 10.75
N LEU A 51 -6.05 -14.81 11.85
CA LEU A 51 -6.06 -15.51 13.15
C LEU A 51 -5.37 -14.80 14.35
N ASP A 52 -6.17 -14.01 15.07
CA ASP A 52 -6.27 -13.91 16.55
C ASP A 52 -5.01 -13.77 17.43
N SER A 53 -3.87 -13.38 16.90
CA SER A 53 -2.74 -13.00 17.74
C SER A 53 -1.84 -12.01 17.03
N ALA A 54 -1.86 -10.77 17.53
CA ALA A 54 -0.94 -9.70 17.21
C ALA A 54 0.52 -10.20 17.17
N ILE A 55 1.04 -10.61 16.02
CA ILE A 55 2.48 -10.91 15.87
C ILE A 55 3.11 -9.69 15.21
N ALA A 56 3.40 -8.69 16.05
CA ALA A 56 4.27 -7.59 15.68
C ALA A 56 5.69 -8.11 15.41
N CYS A 57 6.20 -7.89 14.19
CA CYS A 57 7.63 -8.07 13.91
C CYS A 57 8.41 -6.92 14.55
N LYS A 58 8.99 -7.12 15.73
CA LYS A 58 10.01 -6.20 16.27
C LYS A 58 11.38 -6.61 15.76
N ILE A 59 12.03 -5.77 14.95
CA ILE A 59 13.43 -5.95 14.54
C ILE A 59 14.33 -5.36 15.63
N THR A 60 15.03 -6.22 16.37
CA THR A 60 16.07 -5.80 17.35
C THR A 60 17.39 -6.48 16.97
N ASN A 61 18.45 -5.71 16.69
CA ASN A 61 19.78 -6.23 16.31
C ASN A 61 19.77 -7.27 15.17
N GLY A 62 18.92 -7.07 14.16
CA GLY A 62 18.83 -8.00 13.02
C GLY A 62 18.14 -9.33 13.34
N MET A 63 17.48 -9.46 14.50
CA MET A 63 16.58 -10.58 14.81
C MET A 63 15.14 -10.08 14.96
N VAL A 64 14.22 -10.81 14.34
CA VAL A 64 12.77 -10.63 14.49
C VAL A 64 12.34 -11.37 15.76
N THR A 65 11.78 -10.65 16.74
CA THR A 65 11.20 -11.25 17.95
C THR A 65 9.73 -10.89 18.04
N GLY A 66 8.88 -11.88 18.35
CA GLY A 66 7.45 -11.67 18.60
C GLY A 66 7.21 -10.91 19.91
N VAL A 67 6.05 -10.27 20.00
CA VAL A 67 5.63 -9.44 21.14
C VAL A 67 4.23 -9.89 21.57
N ASP A 68 4.00 -10.11 22.87
CA ASP A 68 2.65 -10.43 23.35
C ASP A 68 1.75 -9.18 23.41
N ALA A 69 0.48 -9.40 23.75
CA ALA A 69 -0.53 -8.35 23.92
C ALA A 69 -0.19 -7.30 25.00
N PHE A 70 0.91 -7.46 25.74
CA PHE A 70 1.39 -6.57 26.79
C PHE A 70 2.77 -5.96 26.48
N GLY A 71 3.30 -6.14 25.28
CA GLY A 71 4.59 -5.55 24.88
C GLY A 71 5.82 -6.32 25.37
N ASN A 72 5.64 -7.51 25.96
CA ASN A 72 6.73 -8.31 26.49
C ASN A 72 7.34 -9.22 25.40
N LEU A 73 8.67 -9.33 25.41
CA LEU A 73 9.44 -10.18 24.51
C LEU A 73 9.44 -11.62 25.03
N TYR A 74 8.99 -12.60 24.24
CA TYR A 74 9.16 -14.02 24.58
C TYR A 74 9.74 -14.81 23.40
N ALA A 75 10.59 -15.77 23.73
CA ALA A 75 10.88 -16.90 22.87
C ALA A 75 9.69 -17.87 22.92
N LEU A 76 9.24 -18.37 21.78
CA LEU A 76 8.11 -19.31 21.73
C LEU A 76 8.48 -20.61 22.50
N PRO A 77 7.58 -21.14 23.35
CA PRO A 77 7.90 -22.24 24.28
C PRO A 77 8.21 -23.59 23.64
N ASP A 78 8.00 -23.76 22.33
CA ASP A 78 8.19 -25.01 21.60
C ASP A 78 9.48 -25.05 20.77
N GLY A 79 10.33 -24.01 20.85
CA GLY A 79 11.56 -23.96 20.06
C GLY A 79 11.33 -23.82 18.56
N THR A 80 10.09 -23.53 18.12
CA THR A 80 9.86 -23.06 16.75
C THR A 80 10.18 -21.57 16.71
N ALA A 81 11.41 -21.24 16.33
CA ALA A 81 11.63 -19.98 15.64
C ALA A 81 10.73 -20.01 14.40
N ALA A 82 10.01 -18.92 14.10
CA ALA A 82 9.32 -18.80 12.82
C ALA A 82 10.34 -19.12 11.71
N ILE A 83 10.20 -20.30 11.11
CA ILE A 83 11.06 -20.74 10.02
C ILE A 83 10.61 -19.93 8.82
N PHE A 84 11.25 -18.80 8.59
CA PHE A 84 11.39 -18.31 7.22
C PHE A 84 12.34 -19.29 6.51
N PRO A 85 11.99 -19.76 5.30
CA PRO A 85 12.80 -20.73 4.59
C PRO A 85 14.17 -20.11 4.30
N ASP A 86 15.19 -20.65 4.97
CA ASP A 86 16.62 -20.44 4.74
C ASP A 86 17.11 -18.97 4.82
N ASN A 87 18.37 -18.81 5.20
CA ASN A 87 19.16 -17.58 5.04
C ASN A 87 19.37 -17.19 3.56
N SER A 88 18.46 -17.59 2.67
CA SER A 88 18.35 -17.02 1.34
C SER A 88 17.72 -15.65 1.48
N MET A 89 18.49 -14.61 1.16
CA MET A 89 18.06 -13.21 1.11
C MET A 89 16.61 -13.10 0.64
N ALA A 90 15.68 -12.78 1.55
CA ALA A 90 14.33 -12.41 1.13
C ALA A 90 14.49 -11.31 0.07
N PRO A 91 13.92 -11.46 -1.13
CA PRO A 91 14.21 -10.55 -2.23
C PRO A 91 13.89 -9.13 -1.80
N SER A 92 14.86 -8.22 -1.92
CA SER A 92 14.69 -6.82 -1.57
C SER A 92 13.44 -6.27 -2.27
N ILE A 93 12.56 -5.64 -1.49
CA ILE A 93 11.39 -4.97 -2.05
C ILE A 93 11.89 -3.69 -2.71
N VAL A 94 11.55 -3.49 -3.98
CA VAL A 94 11.81 -2.24 -4.68
C VAL A 94 10.48 -1.54 -4.83
N LEU A 95 10.38 -0.36 -4.21
CA LEU A 95 9.18 0.47 -4.24
C LEU A 95 9.40 1.65 -5.18
N THR A 96 8.49 1.81 -6.14
CA THR A 96 8.44 3.01 -6.98
C THR A 96 7.38 3.95 -6.43
N GLN A 97 7.75 5.19 -6.12
CA GLN A 97 6.76 6.21 -5.76
C GLN A 97 5.94 6.60 -6.98
N LEU A 98 4.63 6.37 -6.90
CA LEU A 98 3.67 6.79 -7.92
C LEU A 98 3.20 8.22 -7.64
N ASP A 99 2.83 8.47 -6.38
CA ASP A 99 2.23 9.74 -5.97
C ASP A 99 2.56 10.10 -4.53
N THR A 100 2.40 11.38 -4.20
CA THR A 100 2.54 11.90 -2.84
C THR A 100 1.64 13.10 -2.61
N ASN A 101 0.99 13.10 -1.45
CA ASN A 101 0.21 14.22 -0.96
C ASN A 101 0.79 14.68 0.39
N THR A 102 0.97 15.98 0.57
CA THR A 102 1.45 16.56 1.84
C THR A 102 0.40 17.53 2.35
N GLN A 103 -0.01 17.33 3.59
CA GLN A 103 -1.05 18.14 4.23
C GLN A 103 -0.60 18.61 5.60
N ASP A 104 -1.05 19.80 5.98
CA ASP A 104 -0.89 20.31 7.32
C ASP A 104 -1.82 19.57 8.29
N ILE A 105 -1.29 19.22 9.46
CA ILE A 105 -2.07 18.70 10.57
C ILE A 105 -2.64 19.91 11.30
N ILE A 106 -3.91 20.21 11.05
CA ILE A 106 -4.62 21.34 11.63
C ILE A 106 -5.55 20.85 12.72
N ILE A 107 -5.45 21.45 13.92
CA ILE A 107 -6.29 21.13 15.07
C ILE A 107 -6.87 22.40 15.69
N ASP A 108 -7.96 22.26 16.44
CA ASP A 108 -8.44 23.34 17.31
C ASP A 108 -7.47 23.53 18.49
N GLY A 109 -6.74 24.65 18.43
CA GLY A 109 -5.74 25.06 19.40
C GLY A 109 -6.30 25.69 20.66
N SER A 110 -7.59 25.53 20.95
CA SER A 110 -8.24 25.95 22.20
C SER A 110 -7.74 25.14 23.42
N PHE A 111 -6.43 25.21 23.66
CA PHE A 111 -5.70 24.55 24.75
C PHE A 111 -5.22 25.59 25.78
N VAL A 112 -4.81 25.12 26.96
CA VAL A 112 -4.28 25.98 28.02
C VAL A 112 -3.03 26.70 27.52
N GLY A 113 -3.13 28.03 27.33
CA GLY A 113 -2.01 28.89 26.95
C GLY A 113 -1.92 29.24 25.46
N LEU A 114 -2.74 28.62 24.59
CA LEU A 114 -2.84 29.00 23.17
C LEU A 114 -4.11 29.83 22.90
N PRO A 115 -4.05 30.86 22.03
CA PRO A 115 -5.25 31.56 21.58
C PRO A 115 -6.21 30.59 20.89
N ALA A 116 -7.53 30.74 21.11
CA ALA A 116 -8.54 29.93 20.44
C ALA A 116 -8.44 30.06 18.91
N GLY A 117 -8.55 28.93 18.20
CA GLY A 117 -8.50 28.87 16.75
C GLY A 117 -7.70 27.69 16.20
N LEU A 118 -7.83 27.46 14.89
CA LEU A 118 -7.12 26.39 14.20
C LEU A 118 -5.62 26.69 14.14
N VAL A 119 -4.79 25.70 14.49
CA VAL A 119 -3.34 25.80 14.48
C VAL A 119 -2.71 24.64 13.71
N ASN A 120 -1.63 24.93 12.96
CA ASN A 120 -0.81 23.92 12.32
C ASN A 120 0.21 23.37 13.32
N VAL A 121 0.09 22.08 13.62
CA VAL A 121 0.96 21.39 14.59
C VAL A 121 1.99 20.49 13.95
N GLY A 122 1.93 20.29 12.64
CA GLY A 122 2.82 19.43 11.91
C GLY A 122 2.35 19.20 10.49
N THR A 123 3.03 18.28 9.82
CA THR A 123 2.73 17.87 8.46
C THR A 123 2.60 16.36 8.39
N LEU A 124 1.59 15.88 7.68
CA LEU A 124 1.47 14.51 7.25
C LEU A 124 1.87 14.42 5.78
N THR A 125 2.75 13.48 5.45
CA THR A 125 2.99 13.08 4.06
C THR A 125 2.41 11.69 3.82
N ASP A 126 1.53 11.61 2.83
CA ASP A 126 0.93 10.38 2.32
C ASP A 126 1.57 10.01 0.98
N TYR A 127 1.86 8.75 0.76
CA TYR A 127 2.54 8.23 -0.42
C TYR A 127 1.76 7.05 -0.98
N VAL A 128 1.69 6.99 -2.31
CA VAL A 128 1.36 5.76 -3.02
C VAL A 128 2.64 5.24 -3.65
N LEU A 129 3.01 4.04 -3.26
CA LEU A 129 4.16 3.31 -3.77
C LEU A 129 3.68 2.05 -4.49
N ARG A 130 4.51 1.53 -5.38
CA ARG A 130 4.26 0.29 -6.13
C ARG A 130 5.43 -0.66 -5.93
N ASP A 131 5.12 -1.87 -5.49
CA ASP A 131 6.10 -2.96 -5.45
C ASP A 131 6.35 -3.44 -6.88
N THR A 132 7.59 -3.29 -7.36
CA THR A 132 7.91 -3.58 -8.76
C THR A 132 7.94 -5.08 -9.07
N ARG A 133 7.87 -5.94 -8.04
CA ARG A 133 7.95 -7.40 -8.21
C ARG A 133 6.60 -8.01 -8.55
N ASP A 134 5.53 -7.45 -8.01
CA ASP A 134 4.16 -7.98 -8.14
C ASP A 134 3.13 -6.93 -8.55
N ASN A 135 3.56 -5.69 -8.85
CA ASN A 135 2.71 -4.59 -9.29
C ASN A 135 1.67 -4.12 -8.26
N LYS A 136 1.78 -4.57 -7.00
CA LYS A 136 0.84 -4.24 -5.93
C LYS A 136 1.13 -2.89 -5.29
N LEU A 137 0.10 -2.25 -4.78
CA LEU A 137 0.21 -0.98 -4.09
C LEU A 137 0.73 -1.14 -2.66
N VAL A 138 1.55 -0.17 -2.26
CA VAL A 138 1.98 0.04 -0.88
C VAL A 138 1.67 1.49 -0.53
N PHE A 139 0.74 1.69 0.38
CA PHE A 139 0.45 3.00 0.96
C PHE A 139 1.46 3.28 2.06
N ALA A 140 1.98 4.50 2.12
CA ALA A 140 2.87 4.88 3.20
C ALA A 140 2.51 6.26 3.75
N MET A 141 2.58 6.43 5.07
CA MET A 141 2.39 7.73 5.70
C MET A 141 3.51 8.05 6.68
N ARG A 142 3.80 9.35 6.82
CA ARG A 142 4.73 9.87 7.81
C ARG A 142 4.21 11.18 8.38
N ALA A 143 4.10 11.26 9.70
CA ALA A 143 3.77 12.48 10.41
C ALA A 143 5.03 13.11 11.01
N VAL A 144 5.14 14.43 10.90
CA VAL A 144 6.22 15.22 11.51
C VAL A 144 5.61 16.42 12.19
N LEU A 145 5.77 16.50 13.52
CA LEU A 145 5.29 17.63 14.32
C LEU A 145 6.25 18.82 14.21
N ASN A 146 5.69 20.02 14.16
CA ASN A 146 6.46 21.25 14.20
C ASN A 146 7.15 21.38 15.57
N PRO A 147 8.40 21.85 15.66
CA PRO A 147 9.07 22.01 16.96
C PRO A 147 8.37 23.06 17.84
N THR A 148 7.72 24.04 17.22
CA THR A 148 7.02 25.12 17.90
C THR A 148 5.68 25.42 17.23
N VAL A 149 4.66 25.74 18.02
CA VAL A 149 3.34 26.18 17.58
C VAL A 149 3.06 27.54 18.21
N ASN A 150 2.76 28.55 17.39
CA ASN A 150 2.54 29.94 17.84
C ASN A 150 3.65 30.50 18.76
N GLY A 151 4.91 30.15 18.48
CA GLY A 151 6.08 30.62 19.23
C GLY A 151 6.31 29.94 20.58
N MET A 152 5.49 28.94 20.93
CA MET A 152 5.69 28.08 22.10
C MET A 152 6.15 26.68 21.66
N ALA A 153 6.77 25.93 22.57
CA ALA A 153 7.10 24.53 22.33
C ALA A 153 5.82 23.75 21.98
N ASN A 154 5.91 22.88 20.98
CA ASN A 154 4.79 22.04 20.59
C ASN A 154 4.54 20.99 21.69
N GLN A 155 3.30 20.93 22.19
CA GLN A 155 2.86 20.00 23.24
C GLN A 155 1.84 18.98 22.71
N TYR A 156 1.61 18.95 21.40
CA TYR A 156 0.70 18.00 20.78
C TYR A 156 1.40 16.67 20.52
N GLU A 157 0.58 15.63 20.51
CA GLU A 157 1.01 14.24 20.39
C GLU A 157 0.19 13.51 19.34
N ILE A 158 0.81 12.46 18.76
CA ILE A 158 0.11 11.48 17.93
C ILE A 158 0.31 10.11 18.58
N ASN A 159 -0.72 9.63 19.28
CA ASN A 159 -0.71 8.31 19.94
C ASN A 159 -1.20 7.21 19.00
N ASN A 160 -1.99 7.54 17.98
CA ASN A 160 -2.34 6.58 16.94
C ASN A 160 -2.45 7.26 15.57
N LEU A 161 -2.05 6.53 14.54
CA LEU A 161 -2.30 6.85 13.14
C LEU A 161 -3.24 5.78 12.57
N PHE A 162 -4.29 6.21 11.89
CA PHE A 162 -5.26 5.33 11.26
C PHE A 162 -5.32 5.59 9.76
N ARG A 163 -5.67 4.54 9.03
CA ARG A 163 -6.07 4.61 7.63
C ARG A 163 -7.30 3.76 7.39
N SER A 164 -8.31 4.32 6.72
CA SER A 164 -9.53 3.64 6.29
C SER A 164 -9.49 3.30 4.79
N GLY A 165 -10.51 2.59 4.31
CA GLY A 165 -10.66 2.20 2.90
C GLY A 165 -10.04 0.85 2.56
N PHE A 166 -9.91 -0.06 3.53
CA PHE A 166 -9.27 -1.39 3.34
C PHE A 166 -10.25 -2.58 3.39
N THR A 167 -11.56 -2.31 3.39
CA THR A 167 -12.61 -3.34 3.57
C THR A 167 -12.45 -4.53 2.61
N ASP A 168 -12.29 -4.28 1.32
CA ASP A 168 -12.32 -5.30 0.27
C ASP A 168 -10.95 -5.60 -0.36
N VAL A 169 -9.87 -5.33 0.38
CA VAL A 169 -8.49 -5.62 -0.06
C VAL A 169 -7.72 -6.31 1.05
N SER A 170 -6.68 -7.07 0.71
CA SER A 170 -5.72 -7.50 1.74
C SER A 170 -4.95 -6.30 2.29
N ALA A 171 -4.53 -6.36 3.56
CA ALA A 171 -3.60 -5.39 4.13
C ALA A 171 -2.55 -6.10 4.97
N ALA A 172 -1.30 -5.89 4.61
CA ALA A 172 -0.15 -6.30 5.39
C ALA A 172 0.56 -5.05 5.90
N ILE A 173 0.83 -5.02 7.20
CA ILE A 173 1.27 -3.81 7.92
C ILE A 173 2.77 -3.87 8.15
N GLY A 174 3.45 -2.75 8.01
CA GLY A 174 4.86 -2.61 8.34
C GLY A 174 5.22 -1.17 8.71
N TRP A 175 6.38 -0.97 9.33
CA TRP A 175 6.89 0.37 9.60
C TRP A 175 8.42 0.43 9.55
N SER A 176 8.95 1.61 9.24
CA SER A 176 10.40 1.85 9.29
C SER A 176 10.85 2.32 10.66
N ARG A 177 12.08 2.00 11.02
CA ARG A 177 12.86 2.78 12.00
C ARG A 177 13.93 3.56 11.24
N GLY A 178 13.70 4.85 11.02
CA GLY A 178 14.61 5.70 10.24
C GLY A 178 15.77 6.26 11.09
N SER A 179 15.54 6.49 12.38
CA SER A 179 16.54 6.97 13.34
C SER A 179 16.18 6.57 14.79
N ASP A 180 17.07 6.87 15.74
CA ASP A 180 16.77 6.81 17.17
C ASP A 180 15.77 7.88 17.62
N ALA A 181 15.27 8.75 16.74
CA ALA A 181 14.13 9.62 17.02
C ALA A 181 12.78 8.99 16.64
N ASP A 182 12.77 7.91 15.85
CA ASP A 182 11.55 7.22 15.41
C ASP A 182 11.15 6.07 16.37
N LEU A 183 11.46 6.21 17.67
CA LEU A 183 11.48 5.12 18.66
C LEU A 183 10.12 4.61 19.13
N ARG A 184 9.01 5.16 18.64
CA ARG A 184 7.71 4.97 19.28
C ARG A 184 6.62 4.55 18.30
N MET A 185 6.89 3.50 17.52
CA MET A 185 5.85 2.73 16.81
C MET A 185 5.77 1.35 17.47
N TYR A 186 4.65 1.07 18.13
CA TYR A 186 4.54 -0.04 19.08
C TYR A 186 3.89 -1.28 18.48
N ASN A 187 2.81 -1.11 17.73
CA ASN A 187 2.09 -2.18 17.04
C ASN A 187 1.27 -1.61 15.89
N GLY A 188 0.83 -2.49 15.00
CA GLY A 188 -0.17 -2.18 13.99
C GLY A 188 -1.14 -3.33 13.82
N ALA A 189 -2.41 -3.03 13.57
CA ALA A 189 -3.47 -4.01 13.39
C ALA A 189 -4.64 -3.42 12.60
N ARG A 190 -5.50 -4.30 12.09
CA ARG A 190 -6.82 -3.94 11.57
C ARG A 190 -7.79 -3.66 12.71
N THR A 191 -7.94 -2.40 13.10
CA THR A 191 -8.75 -1.99 14.26
C THR A 191 -9.02 -0.49 14.28
N ALA A 192 -10.25 -0.10 14.62
CA ALA A 192 -10.62 1.28 14.93
C ALA A 192 -10.38 1.68 16.40
N GLN A 193 -9.84 0.76 17.22
CA GLN A 193 -9.72 0.99 18.65
C GLN A 193 -8.65 2.05 18.96
N LYS A 194 -9.05 3.12 19.64
CA LYS A 194 -8.19 4.28 19.98
C LYS A 194 -7.39 4.09 21.26
N TYR A 195 -7.97 3.39 22.24
CA TYR A 195 -7.39 3.24 23.57
C TYR A 195 -6.94 1.81 23.80
N LEU A 196 -5.79 1.65 24.46
CA LEU A 196 -5.42 0.37 25.03
C LEU A 196 -6.46 0.01 26.11
N SER A 197 -7.16 -1.09 25.91
CA SER A 197 -8.04 -1.67 26.93
C SER A 197 -7.50 -3.04 27.31
N LEU A 198 -7.87 -3.53 28.49
CA LEU A 198 -7.56 -4.92 28.90
C LEU A 198 -8.31 -5.96 28.04
N ALA A 199 -9.20 -5.53 27.14
CA ALA A 199 -9.88 -6.39 26.19
C ALA A 199 -9.04 -6.55 24.91
N PRO A 200 -9.18 -7.68 24.19
CA PRO A 200 -8.58 -7.88 22.87
C PRO A 200 -8.91 -6.73 21.91
N LEU A 201 -8.00 -6.42 20.99
CA LEU A 201 -8.25 -5.45 19.93
C LEU A 201 -9.45 -5.90 19.09
N SER A 202 -10.43 -5.03 18.91
CA SER A 202 -11.55 -5.31 18.01
C SER A 202 -11.07 -5.27 16.56
N TYR A 203 -11.28 -6.36 15.83
CA TYR A 203 -11.02 -6.41 14.40
C TYR A 203 -11.93 -5.42 13.66
N ASP A 204 -11.34 -4.62 12.78
CA ASP A 204 -12.04 -3.74 11.85
C ASP A 204 -11.49 -3.97 10.44
N PRO A 205 -12.31 -4.49 9.50
CA PRO A 205 -11.83 -4.76 8.15
C PRO A 205 -11.50 -3.48 7.38
N ASP A 206 -12.07 -2.32 7.72
CA ASP A 206 -11.81 -1.12 6.95
C ASP A 206 -10.57 -0.36 7.41
N ILE A 207 -10.28 -0.43 8.71
CA ILE A 207 -9.33 0.47 9.36
C ILE A 207 -8.05 -0.26 9.74
N VAL A 208 -6.92 0.27 9.27
CA VAL A 208 -5.58 -0.10 9.74
C VAL A 208 -5.07 0.97 10.69
N ARG A 209 -4.71 0.58 11.90
CA ARG A 209 -4.07 1.44 12.91
C ARG A 209 -2.61 1.09 13.05
N ILE A 210 -1.77 2.10 13.24
CA ILE A 210 -0.53 1.99 13.99
C ILE A 210 -0.63 2.76 15.30
N GLN A 211 -0.30 2.07 16.39
CA GLN A 211 -0.06 2.73 17.65
C GLN A 211 1.32 3.38 17.64
N SER A 212 1.32 4.67 17.93
CA SER A 212 2.52 5.48 18.05
C SER A 212 2.54 6.26 19.36
N ASP A 213 3.53 7.12 19.50
CA ASP A 213 3.58 8.12 20.56
C ASP A 213 4.57 9.18 20.08
N VAL A 214 4.16 9.97 19.10
CA VAL A 214 4.98 11.01 18.47
C VAL A 214 4.81 12.29 19.28
N ASN A 215 5.90 12.81 19.85
CA ASN A 215 5.88 13.94 20.75
C ASN A 215 7.19 14.74 20.63
N VAL A 216 7.06 16.05 20.44
CA VAL A 216 8.22 16.95 20.37
C VAL A 216 8.89 17.09 21.73
N SER A 217 8.11 17.17 22.82
CA SER A 217 8.61 17.41 24.17
C SER A 217 9.49 16.26 24.68
N GLU A 218 9.25 15.06 24.16
CA GLU A 218 9.96 13.83 24.52
C GLU A 218 11.11 13.48 23.55
N GLY A 219 11.37 14.34 22.57
CA GLY A 219 12.49 14.20 21.64
C GLY A 219 12.21 13.35 20.40
N ASN A 220 10.95 13.03 20.11
CA ASN A 220 10.52 12.19 19.00
C ASN A 220 9.42 12.87 18.17
N ALA A 221 9.83 13.96 17.51
CA ALA A 221 8.95 14.83 16.72
C ALA A 221 8.43 14.20 15.41
N SER A 222 8.90 13.01 15.02
CA SER A 222 8.44 12.33 13.81
C SER A 222 8.03 10.90 14.06
N SER A 223 7.06 10.45 13.29
CA SER A 223 6.84 9.03 13.08
C SER A 223 7.94 8.46 12.18
N GLY A 224 8.20 7.16 12.32
CA GLY A 224 8.70 6.37 11.20
C GLY A 224 7.66 6.35 10.06
N TYR A 225 8.04 5.84 8.90
CA TYR A 225 7.08 5.54 7.85
C TYR A 225 6.20 4.37 8.28
N PHE A 226 4.88 4.56 8.23
CA PHE A 226 3.88 3.50 8.35
C PHE A 226 3.51 3.03 6.95
N PHE A 227 3.71 1.75 6.66
CA PHE A 227 3.39 1.10 5.39
C PHE A 227 2.19 0.14 5.52
N ILE A 228 1.36 0.13 4.47
CA ILE A 228 0.29 -0.84 4.27
C ILE A 228 0.41 -1.37 2.84
N LYS A 229 0.79 -2.65 2.70
CA LYS A 229 0.79 -3.34 1.41
C LYS A 229 -0.58 -3.99 1.17
N THR A 230 -1.13 -3.82 -0.01
CA THR A 230 -2.41 -4.44 -0.43
C THR A 230 -2.22 -5.36 -1.62
N ASP A 231 -3.30 -6.01 -2.07
CA ASP A 231 -3.40 -6.68 -3.38
C ASP A 231 -3.96 -5.79 -4.49
N ALA A 232 -4.44 -4.59 -4.16
CA ALA A 232 -4.89 -3.62 -5.15
C ALA A 232 -3.75 -3.14 -6.06
N THR A 233 -4.11 -2.84 -7.31
CA THR A 233 -3.20 -2.24 -8.32
C THR A 233 -3.54 -0.79 -8.66
N SER A 234 -4.68 -0.31 -8.20
CA SER A 234 -5.25 1.01 -8.47
C SER A 234 -5.67 1.71 -7.18
N TYR A 235 -5.73 3.04 -7.20
CA TYR A 235 -6.02 3.87 -6.04
C TYR A 235 -6.80 5.11 -6.43
N THR A 236 -7.51 5.67 -5.46
CA THR A 236 -8.16 6.99 -5.54
C THR A 236 -7.86 7.79 -4.26
N THR A 237 -8.43 8.98 -4.13
CA THR A 237 -8.44 9.75 -2.89
C THR A 237 -9.82 9.76 -2.26
N GLU A 238 -9.90 9.69 -0.94
CA GLU A 238 -11.13 9.81 -0.18
C GLU A 238 -10.97 10.80 0.98
N GLU A 239 -12.02 11.54 1.29
CA GLU A 239 -12.09 12.40 2.49
C GLU A 239 -12.02 11.52 3.75
N ASP A 240 -11.38 12.01 4.79
CA ASP A 240 -11.22 11.29 6.07
C ASP A 240 -10.52 9.92 6.01
N ALA A 241 -9.86 9.60 4.89
CA ALA A 241 -9.13 8.34 4.71
C ALA A 241 -7.96 8.13 5.69
N ILE A 242 -7.48 9.21 6.31
CA ILE A 242 -6.43 9.17 7.33
C ILE A 242 -6.95 9.88 8.57
N SER A 243 -6.75 9.28 9.73
CA SER A 243 -6.96 9.98 10.99
C SER A 243 -5.80 9.85 11.97
N LEU A 244 -5.62 10.89 12.79
CA LEU A 244 -4.58 10.96 13.83
C LEU A 244 -5.26 11.20 15.16
N PHE A 245 -4.88 10.45 16.19
CA PHE A 245 -5.52 10.53 17.49
C PHE A 245 -4.54 10.89 18.61
N GLN A 246 -4.95 11.84 19.44
CA GLN A 246 -4.30 12.24 20.68
C GLN A 246 -5.09 11.74 21.89
N ALA A 247 -4.44 10.97 22.76
CA ALA A 247 -5.02 10.30 23.92
C ALA A 247 -5.07 11.16 25.20
N GLY A 248 -4.45 12.35 25.19
CA GLY A 248 -4.56 13.32 26.28
C GLY A 248 -3.82 12.93 27.57
N GLU A 249 -2.73 12.18 27.45
CA GLU A 249 -2.00 11.60 28.59
C GLU A 249 -1.34 12.68 29.48
N GLU A 250 -1.06 13.88 28.95
CA GLU A 250 -0.45 15.00 29.69
C GLU A 250 -1.43 16.16 30.00
N ASN A 251 -2.72 15.85 30.18
CA ASN A 251 -3.82 16.82 30.30
C ASN A 251 -4.10 17.61 29.01
N GLN A 252 -3.58 17.15 27.86
CA GLN A 252 -4.05 17.67 26.58
C GLN A 252 -5.50 17.21 26.33
N PRO A 253 -6.33 17.99 25.61
CA PRO A 253 -7.63 17.53 25.17
C PRO A 253 -7.48 16.34 24.24
N LEU A 254 -8.45 15.44 24.30
CA LEU A 254 -8.62 14.40 23.30
C LEU A 254 -8.90 15.09 21.96
N ASN A 255 -8.06 14.80 20.97
CA ASN A 255 -8.19 15.36 19.63
C ASN A 255 -8.10 14.26 18.60
N GLU A 256 -8.87 14.42 17.54
CA GLU A 256 -8.79 13.60 16.36
C GLU A 256 -8.78 14.50 15.13
N VAL A 257 -7.84 14.24 14.23
CA VAL A 257 -7.70 14.95 12.96
C VAL A 257 -8.07 13.99 11.87
N PHE A 258 -8.89 14.43 10.93
CA PHE A 258 -9.19 13.70 9.71
C PHE A 258 -8.58 14.43 8.51
N LEU A 259 -7.97 13.67 7.61
CA LEU A 259 -7.27 14.17 6.45
C LEU A 259 -7.68 13.33 5.24
N THR A 260 -7.83 13.99 4.09
CA THR A 260 -7.96 13.28 2.82
C THR A 260 -6.73 12.39 2.60
N GLY A 261 -6.90 11.20 2.07
CA GLY A 261 -5.80 10.28 1.84
C GLY A 261 -6.05 9.38 0.65
N TYR A 262 -5.02 8.68 0.20
CA TYR A 262 -5.18 7.68 -0.85
C TYR A 262 -5.82 6.39 -0.30
N ILE A 263 -6.76 5.81 -1.04
CA ILE A 263 -7.33 4.50 -0.71
C ILE A 263 -7.14 3.55 -1.89
N PRO A 264 -7.00 2.24 -1.65
CA PRO A 264 -7.01 1.26 -2.72
C PRO A 264 -8.40 1.17 -3.37
N ILE A 265 -8.42 0.95 -4.68
CA ILE A 265 -9.63 0.52 -5.39
C ILE A 265 -9.54 -1.01 -5.49
N PRO A 266 -10.53 -1.76 -4.97
CA PRO A 266 -10.60 -3.21 -5.16
C PRO A 266 -10.54 -3.56 -6.65
N LEU A 267 -9.85 -4.64 -7.02
CA LEU A 267 -9.67 -5.04 -8.43
C LEU A 267 -11.01 -5.26 -9.14
N ASP A 268 -11.99 -5.71 -8.36
CA ASP A 268 -13.37 -6.02 -8.70
C ASP A 268 -14.28 -4.79 -8.81
N TYR A 269 -13.73 -3.58 -8.77
CA TYR A 269 -14.45 -2.32 -9.06
C TYR A 269 -13.94 -1.59 -10.31
N ILE A 270 -12.83 -2.04 -10.89
CA ILE A 270 -12.26 -1.40 -12.09
C ILE A 270 -13.04 -1.90 -13.31
N ASP A 271 -13.52 -0.98 -14.13
CA ASP A 271 -14.11 -1.24 -15.45
C ASP A 271 -13.35 -0.34 -16.44
N GLY A 272 -12.36 -0.92 -17.11
CA GLY A 272 -11.35 -0.23 -17.90
C GLY A 272 -11.90 0.34 -19.19
N ASP A 273 -12.91 -0.30 -19.78
CA ASP A 273 -13.51 0.10 -21.05
C ASP A 273 -14.92 0.72 -20.92
N ASN A 274 -15.44 0.76 -19.70
CA ASN A 274 -16.73 1.34 -19.30
C ASN A 274 -17.93 0.64 -19.97
N ASP A 275 -17.89 -0.68 -20.11
CA ASP A 275 -19.00 -1.47 -20.64
C ASP A 275 -19.99 -1.98 -19.58
N GLY A 276 -19.67 -1.77 -18.29
CA GLY A 276 -20.47 -2.19 -17.15
C GLY A 276 -20.08 -3.55 -16.57
N VAL A 277 -19.05 -4.20 -17.10
CA VAL A 277 -18.42 -5.41 -16.56
C VAL A 277 -17.06 -5.04 -15.97
N VAL A 278 -16.79 -5.50 -14.76
CA VAL A 278 -15.51 -5.19 -14.10
C VAL A 278 -14.39 -6.04 -14.70
N ASP A 279 -13.19 -5.47 -14.83
CA ASP A 279 -12.00 -6.07 -15.46
C ASP A 279 -11.69 -7.49 -14.94
N SER A 280 -12.02 -7.78 -13.68
CA SER A 280 -11.81 -9.09 -13.06
C SER A 280 -12.75 -10.20 -13.57
N LEU A 281 -13.87 -9.81 -14.19
CA LEU A 281 -14.89 -10.67 -14.78
C LEU A 281 -15.06 -10.44 -16.28
N ASP A 282 -14.34 -9.47 -16.85
CA ASP A 282 -14.43 -9.07 -18.24
C ASP A 282 -13.50 -9.89 -19.14
N ASN A 283 -14.07 -10.64 -20.08
CA ASN A 283 -13.33 -11.42 -21.05
C ASN A 283 -12.71 -10.57 -22.19
N CYS A 284 -12.94 -9.26 -22.19
CA CYS A 284 -12.37 -8.26 -23.08
C CYS A 284 -12.03 -6.92 -22.40
N THR A 285 -11.20 -6.91 -21.34
CA THR A 285 -10.85 -5.75 -20.47
C THR A 285 -10.49 -4.39 -21.11
N LEU A 286 -10.28 -4.31 -22.43
CA LEU A 286 -10.02 -3.06 -23.17
C LEU A 286 -11.02 -2.80 -24.31
N VAL A 287 -12.03 -3.65 -24.49
CA VAL A 287 -12.91 -3.68 -25.67
C VAL A 287 -14.35 -3.93 -25.28
N SER A 288 -15.09 -2.82 -25.12
CA SER A 288 -16.47 -2.85 -24.62
C SER A 288 -17.36 -3.91 -25.31
N ASN A 289 -17.84 -4.85 -24.50
CA ASN A 289 -18.62 -6.01 -24.88
C ASN A 289 -19.52 -6.49 -23.74
N SER A 290 -20.45 -5.65 -23.29
CA SER A 290 -21.35 -5.92 -22.15
C SER A 290 -22.12 -7.26 -22.18
N SER A 291 -22.20 -7.93 -23.34
CA SER A 291 -22.80 -9.26 -23.48
C SER A 291 -21.89 -10.41 -23.05
N GLN A 292 -20.57 -10.18 -22.97
CA GLN A 292 -19.54 -11.12 -22.55
C GLN A 292 -19.61 -12.46 -23.31
N TYR A 293 -19.97 -12.40 -24.60
CA TYR A 293 -20.00 -13.59 -25.46
C TYR A 293 -18.59 -14.13 -25.65
N ASP A 294 -18.44 -15.43 -25.39
CA ASP A 294 -17.26 -16.26 -25.59
C ASP A 294 -17.82 -17.61 -26.10
N THR A 295 -17.88 -17.76 -27.42
CA THR A 295 -18.65 -18.85 -28.04
C THR A 295 -17.88 -20.15 -28.17
N ASP A 296 -16.56 -20.08 -28.21
CA ASP A 296 -15.68 -21.25 -28.26
C ASP A 296 -15.10 -21.63 -26.87
N ASN A 297 -15.37 -20.82 -25.84
CA ASN A 297 -15.09 -21.05 -24.42
C ASN A 297 -13.59 -21.14 -24.11
N ASP A 298 -12.78 -20.30 -24.74
CA ASP A 298 -11.34 -20.22 -24.48
C ASP A 298 -11.01 -19.19 -23.37
N GLY A 299 -12.01 -18.41 -22.93
CA GLY A 299 -11.91 -17.36 -21.92
C GLY A 299 -11.75 -15.96 -22.49
N TYR A 300 -11.72 -15.80 -23.81
CA TYR A 300 -11.64 -14.53 -24.52
C TYR A 300 -12.97 -14.21 -25.18
N GLY A 301 -13.44 -12.97 -25.03
CA GLY A 301 -14.71 -12.60 -25.63
C GLY A 301 -14.60 -12.46 -27.15
N ASN A 302 -15.65 -12.80 -27.88
CA ASN A 302 -15.71 -12.64 -29.34
C ASN A 302 -15.35 -11.21 -29.79
N ALA A 303 -15.58 -10.20 -28.94
CA ALA A 303 -15.24 -8.82 -29.23
C ALA A 303 -13.73 -8.54 -29.36
N CYS A 304 -12.89 -9.34 -28.70
CA CYS A 304 -11.44 -9.21 -28.65
C CYS A 304 -10.71 -10.50 -29.04
N ASP A 305 -11.45 -11.53 -29.44
CA ASP A 305 -10.91 -12.75 -30.01
C ASP A 305 -11.23 -12.85 -31.51
N GLY A 306 -10.20 -12.70 -32.34
CA GLY A 306 -10.29 -12.88 -33.78
C GLY A 306 -9.65 -14.19 -34.27
N ASP A 307 -9.19 -15.06 -33.37
CA ASP A 307 -8.48 -16.30 -33.69
C ASP A 307 -9.47 -17.43 -33.98
N LEU A 308 -10.22 -17.30 -35.07
CA LEU A 308 -11.25 -18.26 -35.46
C LEU A 308 -10.75 -19.70 -35.69
N ASN A 309 -9.44 -19.93 -35.65
CA ASN A 309 -8.82 -21.23 -35.80
C ASN A 309 -8.09 -21.74 -34.54
N ASN A 310 -8.08 -20.93 -33.47
CA ASN A 310 -7.45 -21.21 -32.18
C ASN A 310 -5.98 -21.67 -32.30
N ASP A 311 -5.21 -21.03 -33.20
CA ASP A 311 -3.76 -21.26 -33.35
C ASP A 311 -2.86 -20.26 -32.59
N GLY A 312 -3.47 -19.41 -31.78
CA GLY A 312 -2.86 -18.41 -30.92
C GLY A 312 -2.49 -17.11 -31.63
N PHE A 313 -2.90 -16.91 -32.89
CA PHE A 313 -2.45 -15.74 -33.66
C PHE A 313 -3.40 -15.33 -34.77
N ILE A 314 -3.91 -14.10 -34.71
CA ILE A 314 -4.92 -13.60 -35.64
C ILE A 314 -4.27 -13.21 -36.97
N ASN A 315 -4.54 -13.98 -38.02
CA ASN A 315 -3.85 -13.87 -39.31
C ASN A 315 -4.74 -14.17 -40.54
N ALA A 316 -4.10 -14.38 -41.69
CA ALA A 316 -4.79 -14.62 -42.96
C ALA A 316 -5.62 -15.92 -42.97
N ARG A 317 -5.30 -16.89 -42.10
CA ARG A 317 -6.09 -18.11 -41.89
C ARG A 317 -7.44 -17.77 -41.27
N ASP A 318 -7.47 -16.94 -40.24
CA ASP A 318 -8.69 -16.47 -39.60
C ASP A 318 -9.53 -15.65 -40.55
N LEU A 319 -8.90 -14.75 -41.32
CA LEU A 319 -9.59 -14.02 -42.37
C LEU A 319 -10.19 -14.95 -43.44
N SER A 320 -9.57 -16.12 -43.68
CA SER A 320 -10.12 -17.11 -44.61
C SER A 320 -11.34 -17.82 -44.02
N ILE A 321 -11.32 -18.16 -42.73
CA ILE A 321 -12.46 -18.72 -42.00
C ILE A 321 -13.61 -17.71 -41.95
N PHE A 322 -13.33 -16.47 -41.55
CA PHE A 322 -14.29 -15.36 -41.53
C PHE A 322 -15.02 -15.20 -42.87
N LYS A 323 -14.29 -15.28 -44.00
CA LYS A 323 -14.88 -15.18 -45.35
C LYS A 323 -15.83 -16.34 -45.67
N LEU A 324 -15.62 -17.52 -45.10
CA LEU A 324 -16.52 -18.67 -45.31
C LEU A 324 -17.85 -18.47 -44.59
N VAL A 325 -17.87 -17.69 -43.51
CA VAL A 325 -19.04 -17.43 -42.67
C VAL A 325 -19.60 -16.01 -42.84
N TYR A 326 -19.11 -15.24 -43.81
CA TYR A 326 -19.60 -13.90 -44.09
C TYR A 326 -21.07 -13.92 -44.55
N LEU A 327 -21.89 -13.01 -44.00
CA LEU A 327 -23.36 -12.96 -44.15
C LEU A 327 -24.09 -14.18 -43.57
N THR A 328 -23.58 -14.76 -42.48
CA THR A 328 -24.23 -15.83 -41.73
C THR A 328 -24.46 -15.41 -40.28
N GLU A 329 -25.08 -16.28 -39.49
CA GLU A 329 -25.29 -16.13 -38.04
C GLU A 329 -24.25 -16.95 -37.24
N ASN A 330 -23.05 -17.19 -37.82
CA ASN A 330 -21.99 -17.88 -37.10
C ASN A 330 -21.53 -17.02 -35.92
N ALA A 331 -21.72 -17.54 -34.71
CA ALA A 331 -21.49 -16.79 -33.48
C ALA A 331 -20.00 -16.47 -33.26
N ASP A 332 -19.09 -17.40 -33.59
CA ASP A 332 -17.65 -17.23 -33.42
C ASP A 332 -17.11 -16.02 -34.22
N ALA A 333 -17.69 -15.74 -35.39
CA ALA A 333 -17.30 -14.60 -36.23
C ALA A 333 -18.19 -13.34 -36.05
N ASP A 334 -19.12 -13.33 -35.10
CA ASP A 334 -19.98 -12.19 -34.73
C ASP A 334 -19.33 -11.33 -33.64
N PHE A 335 -18.24 -10.65 -34.00
CA PHE A 335 -17.39 -9.90 -33.09
C PHE A 335 -18.04 -8.64 -32.49
N ASN A 336 -19.14 -8.14 -33.06
CA ASN A 336 -19.90 -7.04 -32.47
C ASN A 336 -21.19 -7.48 -31.77
N GLY A 337 -21.50 -8.78 -31.79
CA GLY A 337 -22.66 -9.37 -31.12
C GLY A 337 -24.01 -8.88 -31.66
N ASP A 338 -24.08 -8.46 -32.93
CA ASP A 338 -25.33 -7.98 -33.54
C ASP A 338 -26.16 -9.10 -34.20
N GLY A 339 -25.69 -10.34 -34.10
CA GLY A 339 -26.33 -11.57 -34.56
C GLY A 339 -25.98 -11.95 -36.00
N PHE A 340 -25.17 -11.15 -36.71
CA PHE A 340 -24.85 -11.38 -38.11
C PHE A 340 -23.41 -11.04 -38.46
N VAL A 341 -22.67 -12.00 -39.02
CA VAL A 341 -21.32 -11.78 -39.53
C VAL A 341 -21.36 -10.87 -40.76
N ASN A 342 -20.90 -9.63 -40.63
CA ASN A 342 -20.99 -8.63 -41.67
C ASN A 342 -19.76 -7.71 -41.73
N ALA A 343 -19.88 -6.57 -42.43
CA ALA A 343 -18.78 -5.64 -42.62
C ALA A 343 -18.27 -5.00 -41.31
N ARG A 344 -19.11 -4.95 -40.27
CA ARG A 344 -18.74 -4.46 -38.93
C ARG A 344 -17.77 -5.43 -38.25
N ASP A 345 -18.03 -6.73 -38.32
CA ASP A 345 -17.16 -7.78 -37.80
C ASP A 345 -15.84 -7.83 -38.57
N LEU A 346 -15.91 -7.70 -39.90
CA LEU A 346 -14.70 -7.60 -40.72
C LEU A 346 -13.83 -6.39 -40.32
N SER A 347 -14.46 -5.31 -39.87
CA SER A 347 -13.74 -4.12 -39.40
C SER A 347 -13.06 -4.40 -38.05
N ARG A 348 -13.73 -5.10 -37.14
CA ARG A 348 -13.14 -5.55 -35.86
C ARG A 348 -11.99 -6.54 -36.07
N LEU A 349 -12.18 -7.57 -36.89
CA LEU A 349 -11.14 -8.55 -37.22
C LEU A 349 -9.85 -7.89 -37.75
N LYS A 350 -10.00 -6.83 -38.56
CA LYS A 350 -8.85 -6.11 -39.10
C LYS A 350 -8.08 -5.32 -38.05
N LEU A 351 -8.73 -4.87 -36.98
CA LEU A 351 -8.05 -4.18 -35.87
C LEU A 351 -7.16 -5.14 -35.09
N MET A 352 -7.56 -6.40 -34.99
CA MET A 352 -6.85 -7.46 -34.28
C MET A 352 -5.83 -8.21 -35.16
N PHE A 353 -5.63 -7.79 -36.42
CA PHE A 353 -4.78 -8.56 -37.34
C PHE A 353 -3.30 -8.45 -36.97
N ASN A 354 -2.59 -9.58 -36.96
CA ASN A 354 -1.23 -9.76 -36.44
C ASN A 354 -1.08 -9.53 -34.93
N THR A 355 -2.13 -9.75 -34.14
CA THR A 355 -2.05 -9.81 -32.68
C THR A 355 -2.34 -11.22 -32.18
N GLU A 356 -2.01 -11.47 -30.92
CA GLU A 356 -2.55 -12.61 -30.17
C GLU A 356 -4.01 -12.29 -29.78
N PRO A 357 -4.89 -13.30 -29.64
CA PRO A 357 -6.24 -13.10 -29.12
C PRO A 357 -6.23 -12.72 -27.64
N GLY A 358 -7.36 -12.22 -27.15
CA GLY A 358 -7.61 -12.07 -25.73
C GLY A 358 -7.92 -10.65 -25.26
N PRO A 359 -8.03 -10.45 -23.93
CA PRO A 359 -8.76 -9.32 -23.37
C PRO A 359 -8.12 -7.95 -23.67
N SER A 360 -6.88 -7.96 -24.15
CA SER A 360 -6.12 -6.77 -24.52
C SER A 360 -5.81 -6.65 -26.02
N ALA A 361 -6.47 -7.41 -26.89
CA ALA A 361 -6.11 -7.54 -28.32
C ALA A 361 -6.15 -6.22 -29.14
N ASN A 362 -6.61 -5.11 -28.57
CA ASN A 362 -6.63 -3.78 -29.20
C ASN A 362 -5.48 -2.85 -28.73
N LYS A 363 -4.23 -3.32 -28.73
CA LYS A 363 -3.05 -2.46 -28.44
C LYS A 363 -2.47 -1.73 -29.65
#